data_AF-A0A961XQX0-F1
#
_entry.id   AF-A0A961XQX0-F1
#
_cell.length_a   1.000
_cell.length_b   1.000
_cell.length_c   1.000
_cell.angle_alpha   90.00
_cell.angle_beta   90.00
_cell.angle_gamma   90.00
#
_symmetry.space_group_name_H-M   'P 1'
#
loop_
_entity.id
_entity.type
_entity.pdbx_description
1 polymer ?
#
loop_
_entity_poly.entity_id
_entity_poly.type
_entity_poly.pdbx_seq_one_letter_code
_entity_poly.pdbx_strand_id
1 'polypeptide(L)' 'LMLADKGLSAILDDQHLRNGLNVHKGRVTNRPVAEALGYEAVEPQVALKVA' A
#
# COMPACT_ATOMS: atom_id res chain seq x y z
N LEU A 1 -15.90 -9.04 -6.82
CA LEU A 1 -14.65 -8.35 -7.25
C LEU A 1 -13.77 -8.24 -6.01
N MET A 2 -12.50 -8.68 -6.05
CA MET A 2 -11.71 -8.92 -4.82
C MET A 2 -11.71 -7.77 -3.80
N LEU A 3 -11.53 -6.52 -4.24
CA LEU A 3 -11.58 -5.35 -3.34
C LEU A 3 -12.96 -5.15 -2.72
N ALA A 4 -14.05 -5.34 -3.47
CA ALA A 4 -15.41 -5.23 -2.96
C ALA A 4 -15.74 -6.37 -1.97
N ASP A 5 -15.24 -7.58 -2.24
CA ASP A 5 -15.56 -8.76 -1.46
C ASP A 5 -14.74 -8.86 -0.16
N LYS A 6 -13.50 -8.33 -0.17
CA LYS A 6 -12.53 -8.51 0.94
C LYS A 6 -11.97 -7.22 1.53
N GLY A 7 -12.30 -6.05 0.97
CA GLY A 7 -11.73 -4.78 1.40
C GLY A 7 -10.20 -4.76 1.32
N LEU A 8 -9.54 -4.16 2.32
CA LEU A 8 -8.08 -4.03 2.36
C LEU A 8 -7.34 -5.37 2.42
N SER A 9 -7.97 -6.44 2.91
CA SER A 9 -7.36 -7.77 2.91
C SER A 9 -7.03 -8.27 1.51
N ALA A 10 -7.78 -7.84 0.48
CA ALA A 10 -7.45 -8.16 -0.92
C ALA A 10 -6.05 -7.68 -1.32
N ILE A 11 -5.58 -6.57 -0.76
CA ILE A 11 -4.26 -5.99 -1.04
C ILE A 11 -3.14 -6.82 -0.38
N LEU A 12 -3.42 -7.45 0.77
CA LEU A 12 -2.51 -8.38 1.43
C LEU A 12 -2.52 -9.77 0.79
N ASP A 13 -3.63 -10.17 0.18
CA ASP A 13 -3.79 -11.47 -0.47
C ASP A 13 -3.17 -11.50 -1.88
N ASP A 14 -3.21 -10.39 -2.61
CA ASP A 14 -2.82 -10.32 -4.02
C ASP A 14 -1.64 -9.36 -4.24
N GLN A 15 -0.53 -9.88 -4.81
CA GLN A 15 0.67 -9.08 -5.04
C GLN A 15 0.46 -7.95 -6.06
N HIS A 16 -0.38 -8.16 -7.07
CA HIS A 16 -0.61 -7.18 -8.13
C HIS A 16 -1.48 -6.04 -7.62
N LEU A 17 -2.49 -6.33 -6.79
CA LEU A 17 -3.22 -5.28 -6.06
C LEU A 17 -2.30 -4.52 -5.10
N ARG A 18 -1.40 -5.22 -4.40
CA ARG A 18 -0.43 -4.61 -3.48
C ARG A 18 0.52 -3.64 -4.16
N ASN A 19 1.03 -4.01 -5.33
CA ASN A 19 1.94 -3.17 -6.10
C ASN A 19 1.27 -1.88 -6.59
N GLY A 20 -0.07 -1.81 -6.60
CA GLY A 20 -0.83 -0.59 -6.92
C GLY A 20 -1.04 0.37 -5.74
N LEU A 21 -0.73 -0.01 -4.51
CA LEU A 21 -0.91 0.86 -3.34
C LEU A 21 0.15 1.97 -3.33
N ASN A 22 -0.29 3.23 -3.30
CA ASN A 22 0.60 4.39 -3.26
C ASN A 22 0.69 5.06 -1.88
N VAL A 23 -0.45 5.21 -1.20
CA VAL A 23 -0.55 5.87 0.11
C VAL A 23 -1.58 5.15 0.98
N HIS A 24 -1.29 5.00 2.28
CA HIS A 24 -2.25 4.55 3.27
C HIS A 24 -2.03 5.24 4.62
N LYS A 25 -3.08 5.87 5.18
CA LYS A 25 -3.04 6.58 6.47
C LYS A 25 -1.83 7.52 6.61
N GLY A 26 -1.57 8.32 5.56
CA GLY A 26 -0.46 9.28 5.52
C GLY A 26 0.93 8.69 5.27
N ARG A 27 1.06 7.36 5.11
CA ARG A 27 2.31 6.69 4.77
C ARG A 27 2.41 6.44 3.28
N VAL A 28 3.54 6.76 2.67
CA VAL A 28 3.79 6.52 1.24
C VAL A 28 4.37 5.12 1.07
N THR A 29 3.76 4.32 0.20
CA THR A 29 4.17 2.94 -0.08
C THR A 29 4.75 2.75 -1.48
N ASN A 30 4.56 3.73 -2.37
CA ASN A 30 5.24 3.76 -3.67
C ASN A 30 6.63 4.37 -3.50
N ARG A 31 7.66 3.53 -3.59
CA ARG A 31 9.06 3.95 -3.40
C ARG A 31 9.55 4.98 -4.42
N PRO A 32 9.37 4.81 -5.75
CA PRO A 32 9.72 5.86 -6.71
C PRO A 32 9.10 7.23 -6.41
N VAL A 33 7.84 7.26 -5.95
CA VAL A 33 7.15 8.51 -5.56
C VAL A 33 7.78 9.10 -4.29
N ALA A 34 8.08 8.27 -3.30
CA ALA A 34 8.72 8.72 -2.06
C ALA A 34 10.11 9.32 -2.34
N GLU A 35 10.92 8.65 -3.16
CA GLU A 35 12.26 9.13 -3.56
C GLU A 35 12.20 10.46 -4.32
N ALA A 36 11.27 10.60 -5.27
CA ALA A 36 11.11 11.82 -6.05
C ALA A 36 10.70 13.04 -5.20
N LEU A 37 10.00 12.81 -4.09
CA LEU A 37 9.44 13.86 -3.24
C LEU A 37 10.17 14.02 -1.90
N GLY A 38 11.20 13.22 -1.62
CA GLY A 38 11.94 13.26 -0.36
C GLY A 38 11.17 12.72 0.85
N TYR A 39 10.24 11.79 0.63
CA TYR A 39 9.49 11.10 1.70
C TYR A 39 10.11 9.76 2.07
N GLU A 40 9.77 9.28 3.27
CA GLU A 40 10.04 7.90 3.66
C GLU A 40 9.07 6.94 2.95
N ALA A 41 9.62 5.89 2.32
CA ALA A 41 8.85 4.79 1.78
C ALA A 41 8.65 3.69 2.82
N VAL A 42 7.41 3.24 2.99
CA VAL A 42 7.04 2.15 3.91
C VAL A 42 6.51 0.97 3.11
N GLU A 43 6.90 -0.25 3.45
CA GLU A 43 6.36 -1.45 2.81
C GLU A 43 4.82 -1.51 2.96
N PRO A 44 4.05 -1.80 1.88
CA PRO A 44 2.59 -1.89 1.92
C PRO A 44 2.04 -2.74 3.07
N GLN A 45 2.69 -3.87 3.34
CA GLN A 45 2.33 -4.83 4.40
C GLN A 45 2.47 -4.20 5.78
N VAL A 46 3.47 -3.34 5.99
CA VAL A 46 3.67 -2.62 7.25
C VAL A 46 2.62 -1.52 7.36
N ALA A 47 2.41 -0.73 6.30
CA ALA A 47 1.44 0.35 6.29
C ALA A 47 0.00 -0.13 6.59
N LEU A 48 -0.38 -1.32 6.11
CA LEU A 48 -1.70 -1.92 6.32
C LEU A 48 -1.88 -2.60 7.68
N LYS A 49 -0.80 -2.99 8.38
CA LYS A 49 -0.87 -3.62 9.71
C LYS A 49 -1.05 -2.62 10.86
N VAL A 50 -0.75 -1.35 10.65
CA VAL A 50 -0.89 -0.29 11.68
C VAL A 50 -2.35 0.24 11.72
N ALA A 51 -3.32 -0.64 11.57
CA ALA A 51 -4.74 -0.29 11.47
C ALA A 51 -5.61 -0.92 12.55
#